data_AF-A0A8C4V0Z8-F1
#
_entry.id   AF-A0A8C4V0Z8-F1
#
_cell.length_a   1.000
_cell.length_b   1.000
_cell.length_c   1.000
_cell.angle_alpha   90.00
_cell.angle_beta   90.00
_cell.angle_gamma   90.00
#
_symmetry.space_group_name_H-M   'P 1'
#
loop_
_entity.id
_entity.type
_entity.pdbx_description
1 polymer ?
#
loop_
_entity_poly.entity_id
_entity_poly.type
_entity_poly.pdbx_seq_one_letter_code
_entity_poly.pdbx_strand_id
1 'polypeptide(L)'
;MAAPLVLVVLVAVTVRAALYRSSLAAFISERVEVASPLNAWKRVVEGLALLDLGVSPYSGAIFHETPLIIYLFHFLIEYAELVFMITDVLTAVALYLAIQDFNKVVFKKQKLLIELDKYAPDVAELIQTPMEMHYIPLKVALFYLLNPYTVMSCVAKSTCAINNTVIAFFILATIKGSAFLSAVFLALATYQSLYPLTLFAPALLYLLQRQFIPIKLRSKSFWLYTMQYAALYLCSLVVIICLSFFLLNSWDFIPSVYGFILSVPDLTPNIGLFWYFFAEMFEHFSLFFVCVFQINVFFYTIPLAIKLKEHPVFFMFVQIAIISIFKSYPTVGDIALYMAFLPVWSHLYRFLRNIFILSCVLIVCSLLFPVLWHLWIYAGSANSNFYYAITLTFNIGQILLISDYFYAFLRREYYLTHGLHLTRQDGTEAMLVLNCAFHCDLSHQLWAVQEELKKVSELIPGLHLWPRRSSDHKLTVTASWRCLLLWRFPLHCFDQ
;
A
#
# COMPACT_ATOMS: atom_id res chain seq x y z
N MET A 1 -12.49 -28.15 -2.21
CA MET A 1 -11.44 -27.19 -1.81
C MET A 1 -11.23 -26.07 -2.84
N ALA A 2 -11.27 -26.34 -4.16
CA ALA A 2 -11.32 -25.29 -5.19
C ALA A 2 -12.71 -24.64 -5.34
N ALA A 3 -13.79 -25.36 -5.01
CA ALA A 3 -15.17 -24.90 -5.17
C ALA A 3 -15.49 -23.50 -4.60
N PRO A 4 -15.09 -23.11 -3.37
CA PRO A 4 -15.40 -21.77 -2.86
C PRO A 4 -14.62 -20.66 -3.58
N LEU A 5 -13.35 -20.91 -3.93
CA LEU A 5 -12.55 -19.94 -4.70
C LEU A 5 -13.12 -19.78 -6.12
N VAL A 6 -13.48 -20.89 -6.77
CA VAL A 6 -14.11 -20.89 -8.10
C VAL A 6 -15.41 -20.12 -8.07
N LEU A 7 -16.26 -20.32 -7.05
CA LEU A 7 -17.50 -19.56 -6.89
C LEU A 7 -17.23 -18.05 -6.76
N VAL A 8 -16.27 -17.64 -5.94
CA VAL A 8 -15.88 -16.23 -5.79
C VAL A 8 -15.39 -15.64 -7.11
N VAL A 9 -14.56 -16.39 -7.85
CA VAL A 9 -14.07 -15.97 -9.18
C VAL A 9 -15.23 -15.82 -10.17
N LEU A 10 -16.16 -16.78 -10.21
CA LEU A 10 -17.32 -16.71 -11.09
C LEU A 10 -18.21 -15.50 -10.78
N VAL A 11 -18.49 -15.24 -9.50
CA VAL A 11 -19.25 -14.05 -9.07
C VAL A 11 -18.50 -12.77 -9.46
N ALA A 12 -17.20 -12.70 -9.22
CA ALA A 12 -16.40 -11.52 -9.52
C ALA A 12 -16.30 -11.22 -11.03
N VAL A 13 -16.15 -12.24 -11.86
CA VAL A 13 -16.10 -12.12 -13.33
C VAL A 13 -17.47 -11.77 -13.88
N THR A 14 -18.55 -12.38 -13.38
CA THR A 14 -19.92 -12.06 -13.82
C THR A 14 -20.30 -10.62 -13.50
N VAL A 15 -19.95 -10.11 -12.32
CA VAL A 15 -20.15 -8.69 -11.96
C VAL A 15 -19.40 -7.76 -12.91
N ARG A 16 -18.13 -8.04 -13.20
CA ARG A 16 -17.32 -7.24 -14.15
C ARG A 16 -17.90 -7.28 -15.56
N ALA A 17 -18.25 -8.47 -16.06
CA ALA A 17 -18.84 -8.66 -17.37
C ALA A 17 -20.18 -7.92 -17.50
N ALA A 18 -21.02 -7.96 -16.46
CA ALA A 18 -22.28 -7.21 -16.42
C ALA A 18 -22.05 -5.69 -16.46
N LEU A 19 -21.06 -5.19 -15.71
CA LEU A 19 -20.71 -3.77 -15.71
C LEU A 19 -20.14 -3.29 -17.04
N TYR A 20 -19.29 -4.08 -17.71
CA TYR A 20 -18.80 -3.75 -19.05
C TYR A 20 -19.92 -3.59 -20.08
N ARG A 21 -21.00 -4.36 -19.95
CA ARG A 21 -22.18 -4.27 -20.84
C ARG A 21 -23.13 -3.14 -20.47
N SER A 22 -22.92 -2.46 -19.34
CA SER A 22 -23.75 -1.36 -18.88
C SER A 22 -23.25 0.00 -19.37
N SER A 23 -24.14 1.00 -19.40
CA SER A 23 -23.76 2.40 -19.69
C SER A 23 -22.80 3.00 -18.65
N LEU A 24 -22.67 2.37 -17.48
CA LEU A 24 -21.75 2.81 -16.43
C LEU A 24 -20.29 2.64 -16.83
N ALA A 25 -19.95 1.71 -17.74
CA ALA A 25 -18.56 1.49 -18.12
C ALA A 25 -17.91 2.74 -18.73
N ALA A 26 -18.62 3.43 -19.63
CA ALA A 26 -18.16 4.68 -20.22
C ALA A 26 -17.97 5.75 -19.14
N PHE A 27 -18.96 5.92 -18.26
CA PHE A 27 -18.89 6.88 -17.16
C PHE A 27 -17.72 6.60 -16.20
N ILE A 28 -17.51 5.33 -15.81
CA ILE A 28 -16.43 4.91 -14.90
C ILE A 28 -15.05 5.16 -15.53
N SER A 29 -14.90 4.97 -16.84
CA SER A 29 -13.62 5.18 -17.54
C SER A 29 -13.15 6.64 -17.56
N GLU A 30 -14.06 7.60 -17.33
CA GLU A 30 -13.75 9.03 -17.31
C GLU A 30 -13.47 9.57 -15.90
N ARG A 31 -13.57 8.71 -14.90
CA ARG A 31 -13.38 9.05 -13.49
C ARG A 31 -11.90 9.21 -13.17
N VAL A 32 -11.54 10.38 -12.66
CA VAL A 32 -10.18 10.72 -12.20
C VAL A 32 -9.70 9.89 -11.02
N GLU A 33 -10.61 9.23 -10.31
CA GLU A 33 -10.28 8.33 -9.20
C GLU A 33 -9.68 7.01 -9.69
N VAL A 34 -10.03 6.62 -10.91
CA VAL A 34 -9.77 5.28 -11.46
C VAL A 34 -8.70 5.32 -12.54
N ALA A 35 -8.64 6.41 -13.29
CA ALA A 35 -7.69 6.65 -14.35
C ALA A 35 -6.82 7.87 -14.03
N SER A 36 -5.51 7.70 -14.19
CA SER A 36 -4.50 8.75 -14.06
C SER A 36 -3.71 8.90 -15.37
N PRO A 37 -2.91 9.96 -15.50
CA PRO A 37 -2.06 10.16 -16.67
C PRO A 37 -1.15 8.97 -17.01
N LEU A 38 -0.80 8.18 -15.99
CA LEU A 38 0.05 7.00 -16.14
C LEU A 38 -0.71 5.73 -16.52
N ASN A 39 -2.00 5.59 -16.21
CA ASN A 39 -2.67 4.29 -16.31
C ASN A 39 -4.03 4.31 -17.04
N ALA A 40 -4.39 5.45 -17.63
CA ALA A 40 -5.62 5.61 -18.38
C ALA A 40 -5.61 4.82 -19.71
N TRP A 41 -6.66 4.02 -19.94
CA TRP A 41 -6.80 3.25 -21.18
C TRP A 41 -6.83 4.11 -22.44
N LYS A 42 -7.48 5.28 -22.38
CA LYS A 42 -7.55 6.23 -23.52
C LYS A 42 -6.14 6.62 -24.02
N ARG A 43 -5.19 6.83 -23.10
CA ARG A 43 -3.80 7.17 -23.43
C ARG A 43 -3.06 5.99 -24.07
N VAL A 44 -3.34 4.76 -23.64
CA VAL A 44 -2.79 3.54 -24.27
C VAL A 44 -3.28 3.40 -25.71
N VAL A 45 -4.58 3.60 -25.96
CA VAL A 45 -5.17 3.56 -27.31
C VAL A 45 -4.56 4.62 -28.22
N GLU A 46 -4.34 5.83 -27.70
CA GLU A 46 -3.70 6.89 -28.46
C GLU A 46 -2.22 6.58 -28.76
N GLY A 47 -1.47 6.06 -27.77
CA GLY A 47 -0.10 5.59 -27.99
C GLY A 47 -0.02 4.51 -29.07
N LEU A 48 -0.97 3.56 -29.07
CA LEU A 48 -1.08 2.52 -30.09
C LEU A 48 -1.37 3.11 -31.48
N ALA A 49 -2.28 4.08 -31.58
CA ALA A 49 -2.56 4.76 -32.84
C ALA A 49 -1.33 5.49 -33.41
N LEU A 50 -0.50 6.11 -32.55
CA LEU A 50 0.77 6.70 -32.97
C LEU A 50 1.76 5.64 -33.47
N LEU A 51 1.84 4.50 -32.77
CA LEU A 51 2.69 3.38 -33.16
C LEU A 51 2.30 2.83 -34.54
N ASP A 52 1.00 2.68 -34.80
CA ASP A 52 0.47 2.19 -36.09
C ASP A 52 0.76 3.16 -37.25
N LEU A 53 0.86 4.46 -36.95
CA LEU A 53 1.27 5.49 -37.91
C LEU A 53 2.80 5.55 -38.12
N GLY A 54 3.57 4.69 -37.45
CA GLY A 54 5.04 4.69 -37.51
C GLY A 54 5.69 5.87 -36.77
N VAL A 55 4.94 6.54 -35.90
CA VAL A 55 5.41 7.64 -35.06
C VAL A 55 5.71 7.10 -33.67
N SER A 56 6.79 7.57 -33.03
CA SER A 56 7.10 7.17 -31.65
C SER A 56 5.92 7.51 -30.72
N PRO A 57 5.39 6.56 -29.95
CA PRO A 57 4.32 6.82 -28.96
C PRO A 57 4.70 7.90 -27.93
N TYR A 58 6.00 8.10 -27.71
CA TYR A 58 6.55 9.06 -26.76
C TYR A 58 6.89 10.42 -27.37
N SER A 59 6.63 10.62 -28.66
CA SER A 59 6.86 11.91 -29.33
C SER A 59 5.91 13.01 -28.82
N GLY A 60 4.74 12.62 -28.31
CA GLY A 60 3.78 13.51 -27.66
C GLY A 60 3.84 13.44 -26.13
N ALA A 61 3.15 14.38 -25.47
CA ALA A 61 3.06 14.47 -24.02
C ALA A 61 1.90 13.66 -23.41
N ILE A 62 1.36 12.68 -24.14
CA ILE A 62 0.11 12.03 -23.76
C ILE A 62 0.35 10.61 -23.22
N PHE A 63 1.28 9.87 -23.81
CA PHE A 63 1.57 8.48 -23.44
C PHE A 63 2.78 8.37 -22.49
N HIS A 64 2.54 7.81 -21.31
CA HIS A 64 3.55 7.64 -20.24
C HIS A 64 3.60 6.21 -19.69
N GLU A 65 3.08 5.24 -20.45
CA GLU A 65 3.18 3.82 -20.09
C GLU A 65 4.44 3.18 -20.68
N THR A 66 4.79 2.00 -20.19
CA THR A 66 6.01 1.32 -20.61
C THR A 66 5.93 0.68 -22.01
N PRO A 67 7.05 0.57 -22.75
CA PRO A 67 7.08 -0.09 -24.06
C PRO A 67 6.50 -1.51 -24.07
N LEU A 68 6.70 -2.29 -23.01
CA LEU A 68 6.13 -3.63 -22.93
C LEU A 68 4.60 -3.63 -22.91
N ILE A 69 3.98 -2.64 -22.26
CA ILE A 69 2.53 -2.54 -22.17
C ILE A 69 1.92 -2.17 -23.52
N ILE A 70 2.51 -1.22 -24.24
CA ILE A 70 2.01 -0.85 -25.57
C ILE A 70 2.14 -2.01 -26.55
N TYR A 71 3.28 -2.72 -26.58
CA TYR A 71 3.45 -3.88 -27.45
C TYR A 71 2.57 -5.07 -27.04
N LEU A 72 2.31 -5.27 -25.75
CA LEU A 72 1.35 -6.26 -25.28
C LEU A 72 -0.06 -5.98 -25.83
N PHE A 73 -0.52 -4.73 -25.74
CA PHE A 73 -1.84 -4.35 -26.22
C PHE A 73 -1.93 -4.17 -27.72
N HIS A 74 -0.82 -3.98 -28.44
CA HIS A 74 -0.82 -4.02 -29.91
C HIS A 74 -1.38 -5.36 -30.44
N PHE A 75 -1.14 -6.47 -29.73
CA PHE A 75 -1.71 -7.78 -30.09
C PHE A 75 -3.06 -8.10 -29.41
N LEU A 76 -3.35 -7.48 -28.26
CA LEU A 76 -4.47 -7.86 -27.39
C LEU A 76 -5.58 -6.80 -27.29
N ILE A 77 -5.52 -5.73 -28.08
CA ILE A 77 -6.47 -4.60 -27.97
C ILE A 77 -7.94 -5.04 -28.13
N GLU A 78 -8.22 -5.97 -29.05
CA GLU A 78 -9.56 -6.51 -29.29
C GLU A 78 -10.10 -7.30 -28.08
N TYR A 79 -9.20 -7.87 -27.27
CA TYR A 79 -9.52 -8.69 -26.10
C TYR A 79 -9.30 -7.97 -24.78
N ALA A 80 -9.13 -6.63 -24.78
CA ALA A 80 -8.75 -5.86 -23.60
C ALA A 80 -9.64 -6.15 -22.37
N GLU A 81 -10.95 -6.26 -22.54
CA GLU A 81 -11.89 -6.57 -21.44
C GLU A 81 -11.57 -7.91 -20.77
N LEU A 82 -11.29 -8.94 -21.56
CA LEU A 82 -10.90 -10.26 -21.07
C LEU A 82 -9.53 -10.20 -20.39
N VAL A 83 -8.58 -9.45 -20.96
CA VAL A 83 -7.23 -9.29 -20.38
C VAL A 83 -7.33 -8.71 -18.98
N PHE A 84 -8.06 -7.62 -18.76
CA PHE A 84 -8.21 -7.00 -17.44
C PHE A 84 -8.97 -7.89 -16.44
N MET A 85 -10.00 -8.62 -16.86
CA MET A 85 -10.68 -9.59 -15.99
C MET A 85 -9.77 -10.76 -15.60
N ILE A 86 -9.01 -11.30 -16.55
CA ILE A 86 -8.04 -12.38 -16.29
C ILE A 86 -6.95 -11.89 -15.35
N THR A 87 -6.47 -10.66 -15.54
CA THR A 87 -5.43 -10.02 -14.73
C THR A 87 -5.86 -9.90 -13.27
N ASP A 88 -7.10 -9.45 -13.01
CA ASP A 88 -7.68 -9.44 -11.66
C ASP A 88 -7.77 -10.84 -11.03
N VAL A 89 -8.20 -11.84 -11.81
CA VAL A 89 -8.28 -13.24 -11.34
C VAL A 89 -6.89 -13.79 -11.03
N LEU A 90 -5.90 -13.52 -11.88
CA LEU A 90 -4.50 -13.92 -11.66
C LEU A 90 -3.95 -13.27 -10.40
N THR A 91 -4.22 -11.98 -10.16
CA THR A 91 -3.84 -11.30 -8.92
C THR A 91 -4.44 -12.00 -7.71
N ALA A 92 -5.76 -12.24 -7.72
CA ALA A 92 -6.45 -12.88 -6.60
C ALA A 92 -5.95 -14.30 -6.32
N VAL A 93 -5.72 -15.09 -7.36
CA VAL A 93 -5.17 -16.46 -7.24
C VAL A 93 -3.73 -16.43 -6.74
N ALA A 94 -2.90 -15.50 -7.22
CA ALA A 94 -1.53 -15.35 -6.76
C ALA A 94 -1.50 -14.99 -5.26
N LEU A 95 -2.31 -14.02 -4.82
CA LEU A 95 -2.46 -13.66 -3.41
C LEU A 95 -2.98 -14.82 -2.56
N TYR A 96 -4.00 -15.55 -3.04
CA TYR A 96 -4.53 -16.74 -2.37
C TYR A 96 -3.43 -17.77 -2.11
N LEU A 97 -2.67 -18.14 -3.14
CA LEU A 97 -1.58 -19.13 -3.03
C LEU A 97 -0.45 -18.62 -2.13
N ALA A 98 -0.11 -17.34 -2.23
CA ALA A 98 0.94 -16.71 -1.44
C ALA A 98 0.59 -16.77 0.06
N ILE A 99 -0.64 -16.40 0.41
CA ILE A 99 -1.11 -16.41 1.80
C ILE A 99 -1.31 -17.84 2.33
N GLN A 100 -1.73 -18.78 1.48
CA GLN A 100 -1.82 -20.18 1.85
C GLN A 100 -0.45 -20.74 2.27
N ASP A 101 0.61 -20.45 1.50
CA ASP A 101 1.97 -20.90 1.82
C ASP A 101 2.56 -20.14 3.02
N PHE A 102 2.27 -18.84 3.14
CA PHE A 102 2.63 -18.04 4.31
C PHE A 102 2.04 -18.62 5.60
N ASN A 103 0.75 -18.96 5.61
CA ASN A 103 0.09 -19.50 6.80
C ASN A 103 0.71 -20.85 7.22
N LYS A 104 1.13 -21.69 6.27
CA LYS A 104 1.86 -22.94 6.60
C LYS A 104 3.20 -22.64 7.31
N VAL A 105 3.93 -21.61 6.88
CA VAL A 105 5.19 -21.20 7.49
C VAL A 105 4.95 -20.63 8.89
N VAL A 106 3.96 -19.75 9.04
CA VAL A 106 3.56 -19.17 10.34
C VAL A 106 3.14 -20.27 11.32
N PHE A 107 2.32 -21.23 10.88
CA PHE A 107 1.89 -22.35 11.70
C PHE A 107 3.06 -23.19 12.22
N LYS A 108 4.03 -23.53 11.35
CA LYS A 108 5.25 -24.25 11.77
C LYS A 108 6.07 -23.44 12.77
N LYS A 109 6.24 -22.13 12.53
CA LYS A 109 6.96 -21.23 13.44
C LYS A 109 6.25 -21.14 14.80
N GLN A 110 4.92 -21.02 14.82
CA GLN A 110 4.14 -20.97 16.04
C GLN A 110 4.27 -22.28 16.84
N LYS A 111 4.10 -23.44 16.19
CA LYS A 111 4.25 -24.75 16.84
C LYS A 111 5.63 -24.90 17.51
N LEU A 112 6.69 -24.55 16.79
CA LEU A 112 8.05 -24.62 17.33
C LEU A 112 8.27 -23.66 18.51
N LEU A 113 7.68 -22.46 18.48
CA LEU A 113 7.81 -21.50 19.59
C LEU A 113 7.04 -21.94 20.85
N ILE A 114 5.92 -22.65 20.67
CA ILE A 114 5.18 -23.29 21.76
C ILE A 114 6.01 -24.43 22.35
N GLU A 115 6.58 -25.32 21.52
CA GLU A 115 7.41 -26.44 21.99
C GLU A 115 8.69 -25.99 22.72
N LEU A 116 9.16 -24.77 22.45
CA LEU A 116 10.32 -24.17 23.11
C LEU A 116 9.97 -23.33 24.35
N ASP A 117 8.71 -23.34 24.80
CA ASP A 117 8.19 -22.53 25.93
C ASP A 117 8.58 -21.03 25.85
N LYS A 118 8.68 -20.50 24.63
CA LYS A 118 9.02 -19.08 24.41
C LYS A 118 7.80 -18.15 24.46
N TYR A 119 6.60 -18.71 24.35
CA TYR A 119 5.36 -17.96 24.55
C TYR A 119 4.94 -18.02 26.00
N ALA A 120 4.43 -16.89 26.52
CA ALA A 120 3.86 -16.85 27.85
C ALA A 120 2.61 -17.76 27.95
N PRO A 121 2.39 -18.41 29.10
CA PRO A 121 1.32 -19.40 29.28
C PRO A 121 -0.09 -18.82 29.10
N ASP A 122 -0.28 -17.54 29.42
CA ASP A 122 -1.58 -16.85 29.36
C ASP A 122 -2.01 -16.46 27.94
N VAL A 123 -1.19 -16.78 26.93
CA VAL A 123 -1.30 -16.21 25.58
C VAL A 123 -2.03 -17.13 24.58
N ALA A 124 -2.65 -18.20 25.05
CA ALA A 124 -3.37 -19.15 24.20
C ALA A 124 -4.41 -18.49 23.28
N GLU A 125 -5.09 -17.43 23.75
CA GLU A 125 -6.08 -16.68 22.96
C GLU A 125 -5.49 -15.83 21.81
N LEU A 126 -4.19 -15.52 21.85
CA LEU A 126 -3.53 -14.71 20.81
C LEU A 126 -2.89 -15.58 19.71
N ILE A 127 -2.83 -16.89 19.93
CA ILE A 127 -2.34 -17.87 18.96
C ILE A 127 -3.44 -18.10 17.93
N GLN A 128 -3.06 -18.08 16.65
CA GLN A 128 -4.01 -18.25 15.56
C GLN A 128 -4.44 -19.71 15.46
N THR A 129 -5.75 -19.94 15.34
CA THR A 129 -6.28 -21.30 15.22
C THR A 129 -6.06 -21.85 13.80
N PRO A 130 -5.88 -23.19 13.65
CA PRO A 130 -5.68 -23.79 12.32
C PRO A 130 -6.89 -23.60 11.40
N MET A 131 -8.09 -23.53 11.97
CA MET A 131 -9.33 -23.26 11.22
C MET A 131 -9.32 -21.84 10.65
N GLU A 132 -8.98 -20.82 11.45
CA GLU A 132 -8.89 -19.44 10.95
C GLU A 132 -7.84 -19.30 9.84
N MET A 133 -6.67 -19.92 10.02
CA MET A 133 -5.61 -19.92 9.00
C MET A 133 -6.04 -20.54 7.67
N HIS A 134 -6.98 -21.48 7.69
CA HIS A 134 -7.51 -22.12 6.49
C HIS A 134 -8.39 -21.17 5.66
N TYR A 135 -9.21 -20.32 6.31
CA TYR A 135 -10.13 -19.41 5.62
C TYR A 135 -9.51 -18.06 5.24
N ILE A 136 -8.40 -17.65 5.86
CA ILE A 136 -7.73 -16.37 5.56
C ILE A 136 -7.39 -16.20 4.07
N PRO A 137 -6.78 -17.17 3.36
CA PRO A 137 -6.49 -17.02 1.93
C PRO A 137 -7.75 -16.75 1.09
N LEU A 138 -8.86 -17.44 1.41
CA LEU A 138 -10.14 -17.22 0.73
C LEU A 138 -10.68 -15.81 1.01
N LYS A 139 -10.57 -15.32 2.25
CA LYS A 139 -10.95 -13.94 2.59
C LYS A 139 -10.14 -12.91 1.82
N VAL A 140 -8.83 -13.12 1.64
CA VAL A 140 -7.96 -12.22 0.85
C VAL A 140 -8.41 -12.16 -0.61
N ALA A 141 -8.67 -13.32 -1.24
CA ALA A 141 -9.16 -13.37 -2.61
C ALA A 141 -10.54 -12.71 -2.75
N LEU A 142 -11.44 -12.95 -1.80
CA LEU A 142 -12.77 -12.32 -1.73
C LEU A 142 -12.66 -10.80 -1.61
N PHE A 143 -11.84 -10.32 -0.67
CA PHE A 143 -11.62 -8.88 -0.45
C PHE A 143 -10.97 -8.22 -1.65
N TYR A 144 -10.07 -8.88 -2.39
CA TYR A 144 -9.52 -8.30 -3.61
C TYR A 144 -10.57 -8.25 -4.74
N LEU A 145 -11.22 -9.38 -5.04
CA LEU A 145 -12.09 -9.51 -6.22
C LEU A 145 -13.41 -8.74 -6.10
N LEU A 146 -13.97 -8.63 -4.89
CA LEU A 146 -15.24 -7.94 -4.64
C LEU A 146 -15.05 -6.51 -4.12
N ASN A 147 -13.82 -6.01 -4.01
CA ASN A 147 -13.60 -4.62 -3.65
C ASN A 147 -14.13 -3.70 -4.76
N PRO A 148 -14.99 -2.71 -4.45
CA PRO A 148 -15.48 -1.77 -5.46
C PRO A 148 -14.35 -1.07 -6.22
N TYR A 149 -13.19 -0.83 -5.58
CA TYR A 149 -12.05 -0.21 -6.24
C TYR A 149 -11.43 -1.09 -7.32
N THR A 150 -11.26 -2.40 -7.10
CA THR A 150 -10.74 -3.31 -8.15
C THR A 150 -11.74 -3.46 -9.29
N VAL A 151 -13.03 -3.56 -8.96
CA VAL A 151 -14.10 -3.65 -9.95
C VAL A 151 -14.12 -2.40 -10.83
N MET A 152 -14.06 -1.20 -10.24
CA MET A 152 -14.01 0.05 -11.00
C MET A 152 -12.74 0.16 -11.85
N SER A 153 -11.57 -0.15 -11.31
CA SER A 153 -10.30 -0.14 -12.06
C SER A 153 -10.27 -1.13 -13.21
N CYS A 154 -10.87 -2.31 -13.04
CA CYS A 154 -11.02 -3.29 -14.11
C CYS A 154 -11.93 -2.73 -15.21
N VAL A 155 -13.13 -2.25 -14.86
CA VAL A 155 -14.12 -1.72 -15.84
C VAL A 155 -13.56 -0.51 -16.60
N ALA A 156 -12.74 0.33 -15.96
CA ALA A 156 -12.04 1.44 -16.60
C ALA A 156 -10.86 1.02 -17.49
N LYS A 157 -10.53 -0.27 -17.57
CA LYS A 157 -9.38 -0.81 -18.32
C LYS A 157 -8.05 -0.19 -17.86
N SER A 158 -7.92 0.09 -16.56
CA SER A 158 -6.73 0.72 -16.00
C SER A 158 -5.55 -0.27 -15.98
N THR A 159 -4.40 0.13 -16.53
CA THR A 159 -3.16 -0.67 -16.52
C THR A 159 -2.64 -0.94 -15.10
N CYS A 160 -3.16 -0.24 -14.08
CA CYS A 160 -2.91 -0.53 -12.67
C CYS A 160 -3.18 -2.01 -12.31
N ALA A 161 -4.17 -2.65 -12.92
CA ALA A 161 -4.45 -4.07 -12.69
C ALA A 161 -3.25 -4.96 -13.06
N ILE A 162 -2.53 -4.64 -14.13
CA ILE A 162 -1.33 -5.37 -14.56
C ILE A 162 -0.22 -5.16 -13.54
N ASN A 163 0.02 -3.92 -13.09
CA ASN A 163 1.01 -3.62 -12.05
C ASN A 163 0.72 -4.40 -10.75
N ASN A 164 -0.54 -4.43 -10.34
CA ASN A 164 -0.99 -5.20 -9.17
C ASN A 164 -0.74 -6.71 -9.33
N THR A 165 -0.93 -7.24 -10.53
CA THR A 165 -0.67 -8.65 -10.86
C THR A 165 0.81 -8.98 -10.74
N VAL A 166 1.68 -8.12 -11.28
CA VAL A 166 3.13 -8.31 -11.20
C VAL A 166 3.60 -8.26 -9.74
N ILE A 167 3.09 -7.32 -8.95
CA ILE A 167 3.38 -7.25 -7.50
C ILE A 167 2.87 -8.51 -6.77
N ALA A 168 1.69 -9.03 -7.10
CA ALA A 168 1.17 -10.25 -6.50
C ALA A 168 1.99 -11.50 -6.86
N PHE A 169 2.45 -11.61 -8.11
CA PHE A 169 3.37 -12.68 -8.52
C PHE A 169 4.74 -12.56 -7.85
N PHE A 170 5.25 -11.34 -7.66
CA PHE A 170 6.43 -11.09 -6.85
C PHE A 170 6.26 -11.63 -5.43
N ILE A 171 5.17 -11.26 -4.74
CA ILE A 171 4.90 -11.73 -3.37
C ILE A 171 4.78 -13.26 -3.33
N LEU A 172 4.08 -13.87 -4.30
CA LEU A 172 3.99 -15.33 -4.42
C LEU A 172 5.37 -15.98 -4.59
N ALA A 173 6.21 -15.44 -5.48
CA ALA A 173 7.55 -15.97 -5.73
C ALA A 173 8.47 -15.83 -4.51
N THR A 174 8.42 -14.68 -3.82
CA THR A 174 9.14 -14.45 -2.56
C THR A 174 8.70 -15.45 -1.50
N ILE A 175 7.39 -15.62 -1.28
CA ILE A 175 6.85 -16.54 -0.28
C ILE A 175 7.09 -18.01 -0.65
N LYS A 176 7.18 -18.36 -1.93
CA LYS A 176 7.63 -19.68 -2.39
C LYS A 176 9.14 -19.89 -2.24
N GLY A 177 9.91 -18.83 -1.98
CA GLY A 177 11.36 -18.89 -1.74
C GLY A 177 12.20 -18.95 -3.01
N SER A 178 11.63 -18.65 -4.19
CA SER A 178 12.39 -18.61 -5.43
C SER A 178 13.02 -17.22 -5.59
N ALA A 179 14.31 -17.11 -5.27
CA ALA A 179 15.05 -15.85 -5.38
C ALA A 179 15.09 -15.32 -6.82
N PHE A 180 15.24 -16.21 -7.81
CA PHE A 180 15.25 -15.83 -9.23
C PHE A 180 13.91 -15.25 -9.67
N LEU A 181 12.80 -15.97 -9.46
CA LEU A 181 11.47 -15.47 -9.87
C LEU A 181 11.08 -14.20 -9.08
N SER A 182 11.42 -14.14 -7.80
CA SER A 182 11.23 -12.94 -6.98
C SER A 182 11.98 -11.74 -7.56
N ALA A 183 13.25 -11.91 -7.97
CA ALA A 183 14.03 -10.84 -8.58
C ALA A 183 13.44 -10.39 -9.93
N VAL A 184 13.02 -11.32 -10.78
CA VAL A 184 12.42 -11.04 -12.10
C VAL A 184 11.10 -10.27 -11.97
N PHE A 185 10.17 -10.72 -11.11
CA PHE A 185 8.91 -10.01 -10.92
C PHE A 185 9.08 -8.68 -10.22
N LEU A 186 10.06 -8.55 -9.31
CA LEU A 186 10.41 -7.26 -8.72
C LEU A 186 10.96 -6.30 -9.78
N ALA A 187 11.85 -6.76 -10.67
CA ALA A 187 12.38 -5.97 -11.77
C ALA A 187 11.29 -5.54 -12.77
N LEU A 188 10.32 -6.43 -13.04
CA LEU A 188 9.17 -6.08 -13.86
C LEU A 188 8.27 -5.04 -13.18
N ALA A 189 8.05 -5.17 -11.87
CA ALA A 189 7.27 -4.19 -11.09
C ALA A 189 7.95 -2.82 -11.05
N THR A 190 9.29 -2.79 -10.90
CA THR A 190 10.09 -1.55 -10.88
C THR A 190 10.20 -0.89 -12.23
N TYR A 191 10.20 -1.70 -13.29
CA TYR A 191 10.13 -1.23 -14.66
C TYR A 191 8.76 -0.59 -14.98
N GLN A 192 7.66 -1.22 -14.56
CA GLN A 192 6.30 -0.69 -14.76
C GLN A 192 6.03 0.56 -13.90
N SER A 193 6.52 0.58 -12.67
CA SER A 193 6.40 1.73 -11.78
C SER A 193 7.63 1.81 -10.90
N LEU A 194 8.17 3.00 -10.68
CA LEU A 194 9.46 3.16 -10.00
C LEU A 194 9.43 2.77 -8.50
N TYR A 195 8.28 2.95 -7.84
CA TYR A 195 8.16 2.83 -6.37
C TYR A 195 8.27 1.42 -5.75
N PRO A 196 7.79 0.34 -6.40
CA PRO A 196 8.04 -1.05 -5.98
C PRO A 196 9.50 -1.42 -5.68
N LEU A 197 10.49 -0.60 -6.07
CA LEU A 197 11.90 -0.80 -5.73
C LEU A 197 12.10 -0.96 -4.21
N THR A 198 11.30 -0.23 -3.43
CA THR A 198 11.31 -0.31 -1.96
C THR A 198 10.96 -1.70 -1.41
N LEU A 199 10.26 -2.54 -2.19
CA LEU A 199 9.95 -3.93 -1.83
C LEU A 199 11.18 -4.86 -1.91
N PHE A 200 12.31 -4.39 -2.46
CA PHE A 200 13.58 -5.13 -2.43
C PHE A 200 13.99 -5.50 -1.00
N ALA A 201 13.92 -4.54 -0.06
CA ALA A 201 14.32 -4.72 1.32
C ALA A 201 13.52 -5.83 2.05
N PRO A 202 12.17 -5.79 2.09
CA PRO A 202 11.41 -6.86 2.74
C PRO A 202 11.58 -8.22 2.05
N ALA A 203 11.68 -8.29 0.72
CA ALA A 203 11.89 -9.57 0.04
C ALA A 203 13.26 -10.18 0.34
N LEU A 204 14.32 -9.37 0.34
CA LEU A 204 15.65 -9.82 0.75
C LEU A 204 15.63 -10.40 2.16
N LEU A 205 14.99 -9.70 3.11
CA LEU A 205 14.87 -10.16 4.50
C LEU A 205 14.11 -11.50 4.59
N TYR A 206 13.00 -11.66 3.86
CA TYR A 206 12.26 -12.92 3.81
C TYR A 206 13.10 -14.08 3.28
N LEU A 207 13.80 -13.86 2.16
CA LEU A 207 14.62 -14.89 1.53
C LEU A 207 15.82 -15.30 2.40
N LEU A 208 16.47 -14.34 3.06
CA LEU A 208 17.53 -14.60 4.04
C LEU A 208 17.04 -15.46 5.21
N GLN A 209 15.87 -15.13 5.78
CA GLN A 209 15.26 -15.91 6.86
C GLN A 209 14.96 -17.34 6.44
N ARG A 210 14.47 -17.53 5.20
CA ARG A 210 14.17 -18.86 4.67
C ARG A 210 15.41 -19.71 4.45
N GLN A 211 16.55 -19.10 4.15
CA GLN A 211 17.84 -19.78 4.05
C GLN A 211 18.56 -19.93 5.40
N PHE A 212 17.92 -19.55 6.52
CA PHE A 212 18.49 -19.58 7.86
C PHE A 212 19.79 -18.76 8.01
N ILE A 213 19.99 -17.74 7.18
CA ILE A 213 21.16 -16.86 7.25
C ILE A 213 20.92 -15.79 8.32
N PRO A 214 21.81 -15.63 9.31
CA PRO A 214 21.61 -14.63 10.36
C PRO A 214 21.75 -13.21 9.81
N ILE A 215 20.79 -12.35 10.16
CA ILE A 215 20.78 -10.92 9.80
C ILE A 215 21.77 -10.17 10.69
N LYS A 216 23.06 -10.32 10.41
CA LYS A 216 24.16 -9.60 11.06
C LYS A 216 24.96 -8.87 9.99
N LEU A 217 25.08 -7.54 10.10
CA LEU A 217 25.81 -6.71 9.12
C LEU A 217 27.29 -7.12 8.96
N ARG A 218 27.89 -7.78 9.96
CA ARG A 218 29.27 -8.26 9.92
C ARG A 218 29.43 -9.63 9.22
N SER A 219 28.33 -10.34 8.94
CA SER A 219 28.38 -11.68 8.34
C SER A 219 28.72 -11.60 6.85
N LYS A 220 29.76 -12.33 6.41
CA LYS A 220 30.10 -12.43 4.98
C LYS A 220 28.97 -13.10 4.17
N SER A 221 28.31 -14.12 4.72
CA SER A 221 27.23 -14.84 4.05
C SER A 221 26.01 -13.94 3.77
N PHE A 222 25.71 -13.00 4.67
CA PHE A 222 24.66 -12.01 4.47
C PHE A 222 24.93 -11.13 3.25
N TRP A 223 26.15 -10.57 3.16
CA TRP A 223 26.54 -9.73 2.04
C TRP A 223 26.63 -10.49 0.73
N LEU A 224 27.16 -11.72 0.74
CA LEU A 224 27.22 -12.56 -0.46
C LEU A 224 25.82 -12.83 -1.03
N TYR A 225 24.87 -13.23 -0.17
CA TYR A 225 23.50 -13.47 -0.62
C TYR A 225 22.79 -12.19 -1.07
N THR A 226 23.02 -11.08 -0.36
CA THR A 226 22.49 -9.76 -0.74
C THR A 226 23.00 -9.34 -2.11
N MET A 227 24.31 -9.49 -2.36
CA MET A 227 24.91 -9.20 -3.67
C MET A 227 24.40 -10.14 -4.75
N GLN A 228 24.19 -11.42 -4.45
CA GLN A 228 23.60 -12.35 -5.41
C GLN A 228 22.17 -11.95 -5.78
N TYR A 229 21.32 -11.65 -4.80
CA TYR A 229 19.95 -11.21 -5.06
C TYR A 229 19.89 -9.85 -5.77
N ALA A 230 20.74 -8.91 -5.37
CA ALA A 230 20.88 -7.61 -6.05
C ALA A 230 21.35 -7.78 -7.50
N ALA A 231 22.32 -8.67 -7.76
CA ALA A 231 22.80 -8.95 -9.11
C ALA A 231 21.71 -9.58 -9.97
N LEU A 232 20.92 -10.54 -9.43
CA LEU A 232 19.78 -11.11 -10.14
C LEU A 232 18.74 -10.05 -10.49
N TYR A 233 18.38 -9.18 -9.53
CA TYR A 233 17.45 -8.09 -9.73
C TYR A 233 17.94 -7.10 -10.80
N LEU A 234 19.17 -6.58 -10.65
CA LEU A 234 19.75 -5.63 -11.60
C LEU A 234 19.92 -6.23 -12.99
N CYS A 235 20.36 -7.48 -13.09
CA CYS A 235 20.47 -8.19 -14.37
C CYS A 235 19.10 -8.31 -15.04
N SER A 236 18.06 -8.73 -14.32
CA SER A 236 16.71 -8.82 -14.87
C SER A 236 16.16 -7.45 -15.28
N LEU A 237 16.43 -6.38 -14.52
CA LEU A 237 16.01 -5.02 -14.87
C LEU A 237 16.70 -4.54 -16.15
N VAL A 238 18.01 -4.76 -16.28
CA VAL A 238 18.77 -4.42 -17.48
C VAL A 238 18.24 -5.19 -18.68
N VAL A 239 17.96 -6.49 -18.55
CA VAL A 239 17.38 -7.31 -19.63
C VAL A 239 16.04 -6.74 -20.10
N ILE A 240 15.15 -6.35 -19.18
CA ILE A 240 13.84 -5.78 -19.51
C ILE A 240 13.98 -4.41 -20.19
N ILE A 241 14.88 -3.55 -19.71
CA ILE A 241 15.16 -2.25 -20.32
C ILE A 241 15.77 -2.43 -21.72
N CYS A 242 16.73 -3.34 -21.89
CA CYS A 242 17.30 -3.65 -23.20
C CYS A 242 16.25 -4.20 -24.17
N LEU A 243 15.37 -5.10 -23.71
CA LEU A 243 14.25 -5.59 -24.52
C LEU A 243 13.35 -4.43 -24.98
N SER A 244 13.08 -3.48 -24.10
CA SER A 244 12.29 -2.29 -24.42
C SER A 244 12.97 -1.41 -25.46
N PHE A 245 14.29 -1.24 -25.35
CA PHE A 245 15.10 -0.52 -26.33
C PHE A 245 15.07 -1.22 -27.69
N PHE A 246 15.19 -2.55 -27.75
CA PHE A 246 15.11 -3.29 -29.02
C PHE A 246 13.71 -3.24 -29.66
N LEU A 247 12.65 -3.16 -28.85
CA LEU A 247 11.28 -3.04 -29.35
C LEU A 247 11.01 -1.64 -29.93
N LEU A 248 11.46 -0.57 -29.26
CA LEU A 248 11.17 0.81 -29.67
C LEU A 248 12.23 1.40 -30.62
N ASN A 249 13.45 0.86 -30.59
CA ASN A 249 14.67 1.43 -31.17
C ASN A 249 14.98 2.88 -30.70
N SER A 250 14.47 3.29 -29.53
CA SER A 250 14.78 4.59 -28.94
C SER A 250 14.81 4.55 -27.40
N TRP A 251 15.45 5.55 -26.81
CA TRP A 251 15.53 5.73 -25.35
C TRP A 251 14.46 6.69 -24.81
N ASP A 252 13.56 7.18 -25.68
CA ASP A 252 12.60 8.26 -25.35
C ASP A 252 11.62 7.85 -24.26
N PHE A 253 11.37 6.55 -24.10
CA PHE A 253 10.51 6.05 -23.03
C PHE A 253 11.08 6.33 -21.63
N ILE A 254 12.39 6.48 -21.45
CA ILE A 254 12.99 6.72 -20.12
C ILE A 254 12.55 8.08 -19.56
N PRO A 255 12.80 9.22 -20.23
CA PRO A 255 12.33 10.52 -19.74
C PRO A 255 10.80 10.60 -19.74
N SER A 256 10.12 10.01 -20.74
CA SER A 256 8.67 10.10 -20.84
C SER A 256 7.92 9.27 -19.78
N VAL A 257 8.48 8.17 -19.28
CA VAL A 257 7.86 7.36 -18.22
C VAL A 257 8.42 7.72 -16.84
N TYR A 258 9.72 7.54 -16.62
CA TYR A 258 10.33 7.73 -15.31
C TYR A 258 10.56 9.20 -14.98
N GLY A 259 10.94 10.01 -15.98
CA GLY A 259 11.02 11.46 -15.81
C GLY A 259 9.66 12.04 -15.44
N PHE A 260 8.58 11.63 -16.13
CA PHE A 260 7.21 12.05 -15.83
C PHE A 260 6.74 11.66 -14.42
N ILE A 261 7.06 10.44 -13.96
CA ILE A 261 6.76 10.01 -12.58
C ILE A 261 7.45 10.92 -11.56
N LEU A 262 8.72 11.26 -11.80
CA LEU A 262 9.54 12.01 -10.86
C LEU A 262 9.25 13.51 -10.86
N SER A 263 9.09 14.14 -12.03
CA SER A 263 8.88 15.58 -12.18
C SER A 263 7.44 16.03 -12.00
N VAL A 264 6.48 15.10 -12.08
CA VAL A 264 5.03 15.34 -11.90
C VAL A 264 4.53 16.58 -12.67
N PRO A 265 4.69 16.61 -14.01
CA PRO A 265 4.34 17.79 -14.80
C PRO A 265 2.84 17.93 -15.05
N ASP A 266 2.08 16.83 -14.98
CA ASP A 266 0.64 16.82 -15.16
C ASP A 266 -0.04 16.95 -13.80
N LEU A 267 -0.75 18.05 -13.59
CA LEU A 267 -1.46 18.35 -12.35
C LEU A 267 -2.97 18.09 -12.46
N THR A 268 -3.38 17.22 -13.39
CA THR A 268 -4.76 16.78 -13.48
C THR A 268 -5.23 16.21 -12.14
N PRO A 269 -6.47 16.54 -11.72
CA PRO A 269 -7.00 16.07 -10.45
C PRO A 269 -6.93 14.56 -10.34
N ASN A 270 -6.53 14.07 -9.17
CA ASN A 270 -6.50 12.65 -8.85
C ASN A 270 -6.72 12.48 -7.33
N ILE A 271 -6.61 11.26 -6.81
CA ILE A 271 -6.80 10.99 -5.38
C ILE A 271 -5.51 11.18 -4.55
N GLY A 272 -4.42 11.58 -5.19
CA GLY A 272 -3.10 11.73 -4.59
C GLY A 272 -2.85 13.09 -3.94
N LEU A 273 -1.69 13.18 -3.29
CA LEU A 273 -1.27 14.38 -2.54
C LEU A 273 -0.65 15.47 -3.44
N PHE A 274 -0.23 15.13 -4.65
CA PHE A 274 0.60 16.00 -5.48
C PHE A 274 -0.23 17.07 -6.20
N TRP A 275 -1.24 16.67 -6.97
CA TRP A 275 -1.86 17.53 -7.99
C TRP A 275 -2.26 18.93 -7.49
N TYR A 276 -2.97 19.04 -6.37
CA TYR A 276 -3.47 20.32 -5.87
C TYR A 276 -2.38 21.12 -5.16
N PHE A 277 -1.51 20.46 -4.38
CA PHE A 277 -0.40 21.13 -3.69
C PHE A 277 0.55 21.80 -4.69
N PHE A 278 0.89 21.10 -5.78
CA PHE A 278 1.73 21.65 -6.84
C PHE A 278 0.99 22.67 -7.72
N ALA A 279 -0.34 22.59 -7.82
CA ALA A 279 -1.13 23.59 -8.56
C ALA A 279 -1.18 24.95 -7.87
N GLU A 280 -1.14 25.00 -6.54
CA GLU A 280 -1.13 26.26 -5.78
C GLU A 280 0.28 26.83 -5.56
N MET A 281 1.32 26.04 -5.79
CA MET A 281 2.68 26.40 -5.46
C MET A 281 3.37 27.16 -6.59
N PHE A 282 4.19 28.15 -6.22
CA PHE A 282 5.05 28.85 -7.17
C PHE A 282 6.10 27.91 -7.80
N GLU A 283 6.26 28.01 -9.11
CA GLU A 283 7.20 27.18 -9.89
C GLU A 283 8.63 27.22 -9.34
N HIS A 284 9.09 28.36 -8.84
CA HIS A 284 10.43 28.56 -8.27
C HIS A 284 10.75 27.59 -7.11
N PHE A 285 9.75 27.18 -6.33
CA PHE A 285 9.94 26.26 -5.20
C PHE A 285 9.56 24.81 -5.55
N SER A 286 8.95 24.58 -6.71
CA SER A 286 8.39 23.28 -7.09
C SER A 286 9.40 22.13 -7.00
N LEU A 287 10.60 22.32 -7.54
CA LEU A 287 11.64 21.28 -7.54
C LEU A 287 12.01 20.80 -6.13
N PHE A 288 12.10 21.72 -5.17
CA PHE A 288 12.41 21.37 -3.78
C PHE A 288 11.32 20.47 -3.19
N PHE A 289 10.05 20.84 -3.36
CA PHE A 289 8.94 20.07 -2.82
C PHE A 289 8.71 18.76 -3.58
N VAL A 290 8.95 18.71 -4.89
CA VAL A 290 8.94 17.44 -5.65
C VAL A 290 9.95 16.47 -5.02
N CYS A 291 11.18 16.91 -4.79
CA CYS A 291 12.20 16.09 -4.15
C CYS A 291 11.77 15.60 -2.75
N VAL A 292 11.21 16.49 -1.92
CA VAL A 292 10.73 16.14 -0.58
C VAL A 292 9.64 15.09 -0.63
N PHE A 293 8.65 15.26 -1.51
CA PHE A 293 7.53 14.33 -1.65
C PHE A 293 8.00 12.95 -2.17
N GLN A 294 8.89 12.91 -3.17
CA GLN A 294 9.41 11.66 -3.71
C GLN A 294 10.25 10.88 -2.70
N ILE A 295 11.08 11.57 -1.91
CA ILE A 295 11.94 10.93 -0.90
C ILE A 295 11.11 10.22 0.17
N ASN A 296 9.91 10.70 0.50
CA ASN A 296 9.07 10.09 1.53
C ASN A 296 8.78 8.60 1.27
N VAL A 297 8.58 8.18 0.01
CA VAL A 297 8.33 6.76 -0.32
C VAL A 297 9.53 5.88 0.06
N PHE A 298 10.75 6.39 -0.14
CA PHE A 298 11.99 5.66 0.12
C PHE A 298 12.42 5.72 1.58
N PHE A 299 12.24 6.88 2.21
CA PHE A 299 12.74 7.17 3.55
C PHE A 299 12.22 6.18 4.60
N TYR A 300 10.93 5.80 4.54
CA TYR A 300 10.34 4.85 5.50
C TYR A 300 10.90 3.43 5.41
N THR A 301 11.51 3.05 4.28
CA THR A 301 12.01 1.69 4.04
C THR A 301 13.09 1.31 5.06
N ILE A 302 14.01 2.22 5.38
CA ILE A 302 15.15 1.98 6.29
C ILE A 302 14.70 1.70 7.73
N PRO A 303 13.95 2.60 8.40
CA PRO A 303 13.49 2.37 9.76
C PRO A 303 12.58 1.13 9.88
N LEU A 304 11.72 0.89 8.88
CA LEU A 304 10.87 -0.29 8.84
C LEU A 304 11.70 -1.58 8.70
N ALA A 305 12.74 -1.59 7.85
CA ALA A 305 13.62 -2.74 7.71
C ALA A 305 14.34 -3.10 9.03
N ILE A 306 14.73 -2.10 9.83
CA ILE A 306 15.35 -2.33 11.14
C ILE A 306 14.33 -2.88 12.14
N LYS A 307 13.13 -2.28 12.21
CA LYS A 307 12.12 -2.63 13.22
C LYS A 307 11.42 -3.96 12.92
N LEU A 308 11.11 -4.23 11.66
CA LEU A 308 10.33 -5.39 11.20
C LEU A 308 11.21 -6.49 10.58
N LYS A 309 12.52 -6.50 10.87
CA LYS A 309 13.46 -7.50 10.32
C LYS A 309 13.05 -8.96 10.55
N GLU A 310 12.31 -9.24 11.63
CA GLU A 310 11.82 -10.58 12.00
C GLU A 310 10.51 -10.96 11.30
N HIS A 311 9.79 -9.96 10.76
CA HIS A 311 8.45 -10.09 10.18
C HIS A 311 8.36 -9.43 8.79
N PRO A 312 9.10 -9.93 7.80
CA PRO A 312 9.22 -9.30 6.48
C PRO A 312 7.92 -9.25 5.68
N VAL A 313 6.97 -10.16 5.89
CA VAL A 313 5.65 -10.12 5.21
C VAL A 313 4.79 -8.97 5.72
N PHE A 314 4.83 -8.67 7.03
CA PHE A 314 4.19 -7.47 7.58
C PHE A 314 4.85 -6.20 7.04
N PHE A 315 6.18 -6.23 6.87
CA PHE A 315 6.90 -5.13 6.24
C PHE A 315 6.48 -4.94 4.76
N MET A 316 6.33 -6.00 3.96
CA MET A 316 5.78 -5.87 2.59
C MET A 316 4.40 -5.20 2.59
N PHE A 317 3.50 -5.62 3.49
CA PHE A 317 2.17 -5.02 3.62
C PHE A 317 2.22 -3.52 3.89
N VAL A 318 3.01 -3.09 4.88
CA VAL A 318 3.18 -1.66 5.21
C VAL A 318 3.82 -0.89 4.06
N GLN A 319 4.82 -1.48 3.37
CA GLN A 319 5.51 -0.82 2.27
C GLN A 319 4.60 -0.63 1.05
N ILE A 320 3.76 -1.63 0.71
CA ILE A 320 2.76 -1.48 -0.37
C ILE A 320 1.79 -0.35 -0.04
N ALA A 321 1.33 -0.24 1.22
CA ALA A 321 0.45 0.83 1.62
C ALA A 321 1.13 2.22 1.54
N ILE A 322 2.40 2.34 1.96
CA ILE A 322 3.19 3.57 1.82
C ILE A 322 3.35 3.96 0.35
N ILE A 323 3.62 2.99 -0.54
CA ILE A 323 3.66 3.22 -1.99
C ILE A 323 2.31 3.77 -2.46
N SER A 324 1.19 3.15 -2.10
CA SER A 324 -0.14 3.59 -2.57
C SER A 324 -0.53 5.00 -2.07
N ILE A 325 -0.07 5.42 -0.88
CA ILE A 325 -0.35 6.74 -0.31
C ILE A 325 0.52 7.84 -0.93
N PHE A 326 1.82 7.58 -1.13
CA PHE A 326 2.80 8.60 -1.50
C PHE A 326 3.24 8.55 -2.98
N LYS A 327 2.67 7.66 -3.80
CA LYS A 327 2.88 7.63 -5.25
C LYS A 327 2.43 8.95 -5.91
N SER A 328 3.14 9.42 -6.94
CA SER A 328 2.80 10.68 -7.65
C SER A 328 1.39 10.72 -8.22
N TYR A 329 0.97 9.62 -8.87
CA TYR A 329 -0.32 9.48 -9.53
C TYR A 329 -1.04 8.22 -9.04
N PRO A 330 -1.55 8.22 -7.79
CA PRO A 330 -2.23 7.07 -7.23
C PRO A 330 -3.65 6.98 -7.78
N THR A 331 -4.13 5.74 -7.89
CA THR A 331 -5.52 5.43 -8.26
C THR A 331 -6.14 4.49 -7.23
N VAL A 332 -7.47 4.39 -7.21
CA VAL A 332 -8.17 3.50 -6.27
C VAL A 332 -7.72 2.03 -6.42
N GLY A 333 -7.26 1.63 -7.62
CA GLY A 333 -6.68 0.32 -7.87
C GLY A 333 -5.38 0.04 -7.10
N ASP A 334 -4.54 1.05 -6.89
CA ASP A 334 -3.30 0.92 -6.10
C ASP A 334 -3.61 0.69 -4.61
N ILE A 335 -4.69 1.30 -4.13
CA ILE A 335 -5.18 1.19 -2.74
C ILE A 335 -5.81 -0.19 -2.51
N ALA A 336 -6.53 -0.69 -3.52
CA ALA A 336 -7.21 -1.96 -3.45
C ALA A 336 -6.25 -3.14 -3.18
N LEU A 337 -5.01 -3.06 -3.67
CA LEU A 337 -4.01 -4.11 -3.47
C LEU A 337 -3.64 -4.28 -2.00
N TYR A 338 -3.28 -3.21 -1.27
CA TYR A 338 -2.96 -3.35 0.16
C TYR A 338 -4.21 -3.66 0.99
N MET A 339 -5.37 -3.13 0.61
CA MET A 339 -6.64 -3.43 1.30
C MET A 339 -6.98 -4.93 1.27
N ALA A 340 -6.57 -5.64 0.21
CA ALA A 340 -6.75 -7.09 0.14
C ALA A 340 -5.95 -7.87 1.20
N PHE A 341 -4.88 -7.29 1.76
CA PHE A 341 -4.09 -7.92 2.82
C PHE A 341 -4.68 -7.72 4.22
N LEU A 342 -5.67 -6.84 4.42
CA LEU A 342 -6.26 -6.59 5.75
C LEU A 342 -6.78 -7.86 6.45
N PRO A 343 -7.41 -8.84 5.76
CA PRO A 343 -7.86 -10.09 6.39
C PRO A 343 -6.73 -10.99 6.89
N VAL A 344 -5.51 -10.88 6.33
CA VAL A 344 -4.32 -11.63 6.79
C VAL A 344 -4.02 -11.30 8.26
N TRP A 345 -4.27 -10.06 8.63
CA TRP A 345 -4.03 -9.51 9.96
C TRP A 345 -5.29 -9.50 10.84
N SER A 346 -6.26 -10.37 10.56
CA SER A 346 -7.51 -10.49 11.34
C SER A 346 -7.29 -10.72 12.84
N HIS A 347 -6.21 -11.39 13.20
CA HIS A 347 -5.80 -11.61 14.59
C HIS A 347 -5.41 -10.30 15.33
N LEU A 348 -5.15 -9.21 14.60
CA LEU A 348 -4.85 -7.89 15.17
C LEU A 348 -6.11 -7.12 15.53
N TYR A 349 -7.30 -7.54 15.10
CA TYR A 349 -8.54 -6.76 15.25
C TYR A 349 -8.90 -6.49 16.71
N ARG A 350 -8.49 -7.36 17.65
CA ARG A 350 -8.65 -7.14 19.10
C ARG A 350 -7.84 -5.96 19.64
N PHE A 351 -6.76 -5.58 18.96
CA PHE A 351 -5.86 -4.49 19.37
C PHE A 351 -6.05 -3.20 18.58
N LEU A 352 -6.82 -3.22 17.50
CA LEU A 352 -7.16 -2.02 16.74
C LEU A 352 -8.07 -1.13 17.57
N ARG A 353 -7.71 0.16 17.70
CA ARG A 353 -8.45 1.09 18.56
C ARG A 353 -9.50 1.87 17.79
N ASN A 354 -9.17 2.28 16.57
CA ASN A 354 -9.95 3.27 15.82
C ASN A 354 -10.54 2.70 14.51
N ILE A 355 -10.49 1.37 14.31
CA ILE A 355 -10.86 0.73 13.04
C ILE A 355 -12.29 1.06 12.59
N PHE A 356 -13.26 1.15 13.50
CA PHE A 356 -14.64 1.50 13.16
C PHE A 356 -14.73 2.91 12.56
N ILE A 357 -14.18 3.90 13.26
CA ILE A 357 -14.17 5.30 12.83
C ILE A 357 -13.43 5.44 11.50
N LEU A 358 -12.24 4.82 11.39
CA LEU A 358 -11.44 4.88 10.16
C LEU A 358 -12.14 4.22 8.96
N SER A 359 -12.84 3.10 9.18
CA SER A 359 -13.62 2.45 8.13
C SER A 359 -14.77 3.36 7.65
N CYS A 360 -15.48 4.01 8.58
CA CYS A 360 -16.51 4.98 8.24
C CYS A 360 -15.96 6.18 7.46
N VAL A 361 -14.81 6.74 7.88
CA VAL A 361 -14.17 7.86 7.18
C VAL A 361 -13.81 7.48 5.75
N LEU A 362 -13.18 6.30 5.54
CA LEU A 362 -12.81 5.85 4.20
C LEU A 362 -14.03 5.62 3.31
N ILE A 363 -15.11 5.01 3.83
CA ILE A 363 -16.36 4.80 3.08
C ILE A 363 -16.99 6.12 2.69
N VAL A 364 -17.12 7.06 3.64
CA VAL A 364 -17.72 8.39 3.40
C VAL A 364 -16.89 9.16 2.37
N CYS A 365 -15.56 9.15 2.46
CA CYS A 365 -14.71 9.79 1.47
C CYS A 365 -14.93 9.23 0.06
N SER A 366 -15.00 7.90 -0.06
CA SER A 366 -15.19 7.24 -1.34
C SER A 366 -16.56 7.49 -1.97
N LEU A 367 -17.60 7.67 -1.17
CA LEU A 367 -18.92 8.09 -1.64
C LEU A 367 -18.94 9.58 -2.03
N LEU A 368 -18.17 10.42 -1.34
CA LEU A 368 -18.11 11.85 -1.60
C LEU A 368 -17.24 12.22 -2.81
N PHE A 369 -16.28 11.38 -3.22
CA PHE A 369 -15.49 11.62 -4.43
C PHE A 369 -16.35 11.94 -5.66
N PRO A 370 -17.30 11.08 -6.06
CA PRO A 370 -18.12 11.36 -7.23
C PRO A 370 -19.05 12.55 -7.09
N VAL A 371 -19.56 12.78 -5.89
CA VAL A 371 -20.46 13.90 -5.59
C VAL A 371 -19.71 15.23 -5.71
N LEU A 372 -18.56 15.36 -5.04
CA LEU A 372 -17.78 16.60 -5.04
C LEU A 372 -17.16 16.88 -6.41
N TRP A 373 -16.74 15.85 -7.14
CA TRP A 373 -16.33 16.01 -8.53
C TRP A 373 -17.46 16.57 -9.40
N HIS A 374 -18.67 16.04 -9.23
CA HIS A 374 -19.82 16.51 -10.02
C HIS A 374 -20.20 17.95 -9.67
N LEU A 375 -20.23 18.29 -8.38
CA LEU A 375 -20.53 19.64 -7.90
C LEU A 375 -19.51 20.66 -8.39
N TRP A 376 -18.24 20.26 -8.50
CA TRP A 376 -17.18 21.12 -9.01
C TRP A 376 -17.23 21.28 -10.53
N ILE A 377 -17.18 20.18 -11.29
CA ILE A 377 -17.02 20.23 -12.75
C ILE A 377 -18.31 20.57 -13.49
N TYR A 378 -19.45 20.01 -13.07
CA TYR A 378 -20.70 20.13 -13.83
C TYR A 378 -21.68 21.13 -13.21
N ALA A 379 -21.87 21.09 -11.89
CA ALA A 379 -22.81 21.99 -11.23
C ALA A 379 -22.23 23.39 -10.99
N GLY A 380 -20.90 23.54 -10.94
CA GLY A 380 -20.21 24.80 -10.66
C GLY A 380 -20.49 25.38 -9.26
N SER A 381 -21.08 24.60 -8.36
CA SER A 381 -21.48 25.04 -7.02
C SER A 381 -20.40 24.78 -5.96
N ALA A 382 -19.35 24.04 -6.31
CA ALA A 382 -18.18 23.77 -5.47
C ALA A 382 -16.89 24.13 -6.21
N ASN A 383 -15.84 24.48 -5.48
CA ASN A 383 -14.50 24.67 -6.04
C ASN A 383 -13.61 23.42 -5.86
N SER A 384 -12.49 23.38 -6.57
CA SER A 384 -11.42 22.37 -6.50
C SER A 384 -10.98 22.05 -5.07
N ASN A 385 -10.96 23.06 -4.18
CA ASN A 385 -10.58 22.92 -2.78
C ASN A 385 -11.42 21.87 -2.05
N PHE A 386 -12.72 21.77 -2.34
CA PHE A 386 -13.60 20.79 -1.68
C PHE A 386 -13.23 19.36 -2.10
N TYR A 387 -12.97 19.16 -3.39
CA TYR A 387 -12.53 17.86 -3.90
C TYR A 387 -11.15 17.49 -3.33
N TYR A 388 -10.22 18.45 -3.27
CA TYR A 388 -8.92 18.20 -2.65
C TYR A 388 -9.03 17.88 -1.15
N ALA A 389 -9.85 18.63 -0.38
CA ALA A 389 -10.05 18.39 1.04
C ALA A 389 -10.53 16.96 1.34
N ILE A 390 -11.43 16.40 0.51
CA ILE A 390 -11.87 15.02 0.69
C ILE A 390 -10.77 14.01 0.33
N THR A 391 -9.98 14.26 -0.71
CA THR A 391 -8.83 13.41 -1.05
C THR A 391 -7.75 13.43 0.04
N LEU A 392 -7.51 14.58 0.66
CA LEU A 392 -6.60 14.70 1.79
C LEU A 392 -7.12 13.93 3.01
N THR A 393 -8.41 14.08 3.32
CA THR A 393 -9.07 13.33 4.40
C THR A 393 -8.99 11.82 4.18
N PHE A 394 -9.18 11.38 2.94
CA PHE A 394 -9.03 9.97 2.56
C PHE A 394 -7.60 9.48 2.76
N ASN A 395 -6.58 10.22 2.31
CA ASN A 395 -5.17 9.86 2.53
C ASN A 395 -4.80 9.84 4.02
N ILE A 396 -5.26 10.80 4.81
CA ILE A 396 -5.07 10.81 6.28
C ILE A 396 -5.73 9.56 6.90
N GLY A 397 -6.94 9.20 6.46
CA GLY A 397 -7.62 7.98 6.88
C GLY A 397 -6.80 6.72 6.59
N GLN A 398 -6.15 6.65 5.42
CA GLN A 398 -5.26 5.55 5.06
C GLN A 398 -3.99 5.52 5.95
N ILE A 399 -3.34 6.66 6.17
CA ILE A 399 -2.16 6.75 7.05
C ILE A 399 -2.50 6.30 8.48
N LEU A 400 -3.64 6.75 8.99
CA LEU A 400 -4.15 6.37 10.30
C LEU A 400 -4.46 4.88 10.39
N LEU A 401 -5.06 4.31 9.34
CA LEU A 401 -5.35 2.88 9.26
C LEU A 401 -4.05 2.07 9.38
N ILE A 402 -3.05 2.38 8.55
CA ILE A 402 -1.77 1.66 8.55
C ILE A 402 -1.03 1.84 9.89
N SER A 403 -1.11 3.02 10.49
CA SER A 403 -0.54 3.29 11.80
C SER A 403 -1.21 2.47 12.92
N ASP A 404 -2.54 2.31 12.90
CA ASP A 404 -3.27 1.48 13.87
C ASP A 404 -2.89 -0.01 13.71
N TYR A 405 -2.78 -0.51 12.47
CA TYR A 405 -2.28 -1.87 12.21
C TYR A 405 -0.84 -2.06 12.68
N PHE A 406 0.06 -1.09 12.43
CA PHE A 406 1.44 -1.15 12.88
C PHE A 406 1.54 -1.17 14.40
N TYR A 407 0.76 -0.32 15.08
CA TYR A 407 0.68 -0.28 16.54
C TYR A 407 0.14 -1.59 17.12
N ALA A 408 -0.97 -2.08 16.59
CA ALA A 408 -1.60 -3.33 16.99
C ALA A 408 -0.65 -4.53 16.82
N PHE A 409 0.10 -4.56 15.72
CA PHE A 409 1.11 -5.58 15.47
C PHE A 409 2.21 -5.58 16.54
N LEU A 410 2.83 -4.42 16.80
CA LEU A 410 3.88 -4.30 17.81
C LEU A 410 3.38 -4.64 19.21
N ARG A 411 2.15 -4.23 19.54
CA ARG A 411 1.52 -4.53 20.83
C ARG A 411 1.29 -6.03 21.00
N ARG A 412 0.80 -6.72 19.96
CA ARG A 412 0.63 -8.17 19.99
C ARG A 412 1.94 -8.91 20.17
N GLU A 413 2.98 -8.55 19.41
CA GLU A 413 4.31 -9.18 19.51
C GLU A 413 4.92 -9.01 20.91
N TYR A 414 4.68 -7.86 21.56
CA TYR A 414 5.07 -7.65 22.94
C TYR A 414 4.33 -8.59 23.91
N TYR A 415 3.00 -8.71 23.79
CA TYR A 415 2.21 -9.61 24.63
C TYR A 415 2.55 -11.08 24.43
N LEU A 416 2.89 -11.50 23.20
CA LEU A 416 3.34 -12.87 22.92
C LEU A 416 4.58 -13.27 23.70
N THR A 417 5.46 -12.30 23.99
CA THR A 417 6.75 -12.54 24.66
C THR A 417 6.70 -12.29 26.16
N HIS A 418 5.85 -11.37 26.64
CA HIS A 418 5.84 -10.93 28.04
C HIS A 418 4.57 -11.33 28.81
N GLY A 419 3.56 -11.92 28.15
CA GLY A 419 2.27 -12.25 28.76
C GLY A 419 1.25 -11.12 28.70
N LEU A 420 -0.03 -11.46 28.92
CA LEU A 420 -1.16 -10.52 28.89
C LEU A 420 -1.25 -9.66 30.17
N HIS A 421 -1.00 -10.28 31.33
CA HIS A 421 -0.95 -9.61 32.62
C HIS A 421 0.48 -9.18 32.92
N LEU A 422 0.82 -7.94 32.60
CA LEU A 422 2.12 -7.39 32.96
C LEU A 422 2.11 -7.04 34.45
N THR A 423 2.79 -7.83 35.27
CA THR A 423 3.00 -7.51 36.68
C THR A 423 4.20 -6.57 36.82
N ARG A 424 4.01 -5.41 37.45
CA ARG A 424 5.14 -4.57 37.89
C ARG A 424 5.95 -5.32 38.96
N GLN A 425 7.18 -4.91 39.21
CA GLN A 425 7.99 -5.39 40.36
C GLN A 425 7.25 -5.26 41.71
N ASP A 426 6.24 -4.38 41.78
CA ASP A 426 5.40 -4.13 42.96
C ASP A 426 4.09 -4.96 43.00
N GLY A 427 3.86 -5.89 42.07
CA GLY A 427 2.67 -6.75 42.03
C GLY A 427 1.38 -6.11 41.49
N THR A 428 1.43 -4.87 40.98
CA THR A 428 0.30 -4.17 40.35
C THR A 428 0.24 -4.42 38.84
N GLU A 429 -0.98 -4.48 38.29
CA GLU A 429 -1.20 -4.64 36.84
C GLU A 429 -0.73 -3.39 36.07
N ALA A 430 0.19 -3.57 35.13
CA ALA A 430 0.71 -2.51 34.28
C ALA A 430 0.06 -2.53 32.90
N MET A 431 -0.51 -1.40 32.46
CA MET A 431 -0.96 -1.24 31.08
C MET A 431 0.19 -0.81 30.19
N LEU A 432 0.47 -1.58 29.13
CA LEU A 432 1.45 -1.23 28.11
C LEU A 432 1.05 0.07 27.39
N VAL A 433 1.85 1.12 27.53
CA VAL A 433 1.75 2.33 26.71
C VAL A 433 2.95 2.39 25.78
N LEU A 434 2.75 1.92 24.55
CA LEU A 434 3.70 2.12 23.46
C LEU A 434 3.63 3.59 23.02
N ASN A 435 4.59 4.41 23.44
CA ASN A 435 4.75 5.76 22.90
C ASN A 435 5.44 5.67 21.54
N CYS A 436 4.65 5.57 20.48
CA CYS A 436 5.14 5.83 19.13
C CYS A 436 5.06 7.35 18.91
N ALA A 437 6.17 8.02 18.64
CA ALA A 437 6.22 9.49 18.53
C ALA A 437 5.19 10.07 17.53
N PHE A 438 4.88 9.32 16.46
CA PHE A 438 3.83 9.65 15.48
C PHE A 438 2.41 9.74 16.08
N HIS A 439 2.12 8.99 17.15
CA HIS A 439 0.81 8.98 17.78
C HIS A 439 0.64 10.10 18.82
N CYS A 440 1.74 10.67 19.34
CA CYS A 440 1.67 11.70 20.39
C CYS A 440 1.11 13.02 19.86
N ASP A 441 1.58 13.48 18.69
CA ASP A 441 1.07 14.72 18.07
C ASP A 441 -0.34 14.53 17.49
N LEU A 442 -0.61 13.40 16.86
CA LEU A 442 -1.89 13.17 16.21
C LEU A 442 -3.00 12.76 17.18
N SER A 443 -2.68 12.11 18.30
CA SER A 443 -3.65 11.91 19.38
C SER A 443 -3.97 13.21 20.09
N HIS A 444 -3.03 14.14 20.24
CA HIS A 444 -3.31 15.51 20.70
C HIS A 444 -4.20 16.28 19.72
N GLN A 445 -3.99 16.12 18.40
CA GLN A 445 -4.83 16.75 17.37
C GLN A 445 -6.22 16.10 17.26
N LEU A 446 -6.34 14.78 17.34
CA LEU A 446 -7.63 14.08 17.40
C LEU A 446 -8.37 14.36 18.72
N TRP A 447 -7.63 14.60 19.82
CA TRP A 447 -8.21 15.04 21.08
C TRP A 447 -8.71 16.49 21.00
N ALA A 448 -7.99 17.38 20.32
CA ALA A 448 -8.46 18.73 20.01
C ALA A 448 -9.71 18.72 19.12
N VAL A 449 -9.79 17.83 18.13
CA VAL A 449 -11.00 17.61 17.31
C VAL A 449 -12.13 17.00 18.14
N GLN A 450 -11.85 16.07 19.06
CA GLN A 450 -12.85 15.54 20.00
C GLN A 450 -13.34 16.60 20.99
N GLU A 451 -12.49 17.52 21.42
CA GLU A 451 -12.82 18.60 22.34
C GLU A 451 -13.66 19.69 21.66
N GLU A 452 -13.37 20.01 20.40
CA GLU A 452 -14.22 20.84 19.54
C GLU A 452 -15.57 20.16 19.24
N LEU A 453 -15.60 18.86 18.96
CA LEU A 453 -16.85 18.10 18.83
C LEU A 453 -17.65 18.02 20.14
N LYS A 454 -16.96 18.06 21.29
CA LYS A 454 -17.60 18.12 22.61
C LYS A 454 -18.27 19.48 22.84
N LYS A 455 -17.61 20.58 22.47
CA LYS A 455 -18.19 21.94 22.48
C LYS A 455 -19.41 22.05 21.56
N VAL A 456 -19.38 21.37 20.40
CA VAL A 456 -20.54 21.29 19.49
C VAL A 456 -21.68 20.43 20.09
N SER A 457 -21.37 19.39 20.85
CA SER A 457 -22.39 18.58 21.55
C SER A 457 -23.03 19.30 22.74
N GLU A 458 -22.33 20.26 23.36
CA GLU A 458 -22.86 21.11 24.44
C GLU A 458 -23.84 22.18 23.94
N LEU A 459 -23.94 22.39 22.62
CA LEU A 459 -24.92 23.26 21.96
C LEU A 459 -26.26 22.55 21.65
N ILE A 460 -26.36 21.24 21.90
CA ILE A 460 -27.58 20.44 21.68
C ILE A 460 -27.98 19.77 23.01
N PRO A 461 -29.01 20.28 23.73
CA PRO A 461 -29.40 19.69 25.00
C PRO A 461 -29.96 18.26 24.81
N GLY A 462 -29.29 17.24 25.37
CA GLY A 462 -29.90 15.90 25.57
C GLY A 462 -29.05 14.66 25.26
N LEU A 463 -27.81 14.76 24.79
CA LEU A 463 -27.02 13.58 24.40
C LEU A 463 -25.86 13.29 25.37
N HIS A 464 -26.11 12.59 26.46
CA HIS A 464 -25.05 12.02 27.31
C HIS A 464 -24.61 10.65 26.80
N LEU A 465 -23.64 10.64 25.89
CA LEU A 465 -22.81 9.46 25.62
C LEU A 465 -21.45 9.68 26.30
N TRP A 466 -20.92 8.64 26.96
CA TRP A 466 -19.56 8.47 27.49
C TRP A 466 -19.35 8.67 29.01
N PRO A 467 -18.82 7.64 29.71
CA PRO A 467 -18.53 7.67 31.15
C PRO A 467 -17.18 8.36 31.47
N ARG A 468 -17.11 9.00 32.65
CA ARG A 468 -15.87 9.61 33.22
C ARG A 468 -14.84 8.53 33.57
N ARG A 469 -13.57 8.78 33.27
CA ARG A 469 -12.44 7.89 33.64
C ARG A 469 -11.82 8.34 34.97
N SER A 470 -11.67 7.41 35.91
CA SER A 470 -10.86 7.54 37.13
C SER A 470 -9.37 7.51 36.79
N SER A 471 -8.60 8.23 37.60
CA SER A 471 -7.15 8.39 37.53
C SER A 471 -6.41 7.10 37.92
N ASP A 472 -5.74 6.45 36.97
CA ASP A 472 -4.74 5.41 37.27
C ASP A 472 -3.44 5.64 36.48
N HIS A 473 -2.33 5.53 37.20
CA HIS A 473 -0.97 5.83 36.77
C HIS A 473 -0.40 4.75 35.83
N LYS A 474 0.16 5.18 34.68
CA LYS A 474 0.64 4.33 33.58
C LYS A 474 2.14 4.05 33.64
N LEU A 475 2.56 2.86 33.23
CA LEU A 475 3.96 2.49 33.02
C LEU A 475 4.38 2.87 31.59
N THR A 476 5.25 3.86 31.46
CA THR A 476 5.78 4.35 30.18
C THR A 476 7.04 3.58 29.82
N VAL A 477 6.99 2.73 28.79
CA VAL A 477 8.21 2.18 28.16
C VAL A 477 8.53 3.04 26.95
N THR A 478 9.46 3.98 27.13
CA THR A 478 9.98 4.81 26.04
C THR A 478 10.94 3.99 25.17
N ALA A 479 10.47 3.57 23.99
CA ALA A 479 11.36 3.12 22.93
C ALA A 479 12.11 4.35 22.38
N SER A 480 13.26 4.64 22.97
CA SER A 480 14.13 5.77 22.60
C SER A 480 14.58 5.67 21.13
N TRP A 481 14.09 6.58 20.29
CA TRP A 481 14.56 6.83 18.92
C TRP A 481 15.81 7.75 18.89
N ARG A 482 16.73 7.63 19.86
CA ARG A 482 17.86 8.57 20.00
C ARG A 482 19.00 8.44 18.96
N CYS A 483 18.90 7.58 17.95
CA CYS A 483 19.99 7.41 16.96
C CYS A 483 19.77 8.06 15.59
N LEU A 484 18.69 8.81 15.35
CA LEU A 484 18.40 9.41 14.03
C LEU A 484 18.42 10.95 13.99
N LEU A 485 18.76 11.62 15.09
CA LEU A 485 19.04 13.07 15.14
C LEU A 485 20.56 13.34 15.12
N LEU A 486 21.26 12.76 14.15
CA LEU A 486 22.54 13.30 13.71
C LEU A 486 22.21 14.31 12.62
N TRP A 487 22.07 15.57 13.04
CA TRP A 487 22.30 16.84 12.33
C TRP A 487 21.54 17.92 13.12
N ARG A 488 22.10 18.30 14.28
CA ARG A 488 21.80 19.57 14.93
C ARG A 488 22.52 20.65 14.12
N PHE A 489 21.80 21.41 13.29
CA PHE A 489 22.26 22.75 12.95
C PHE A 489 21.99 23.68 14.15
N PRO A 490 22.96 24.51 14.55
CA PRO A 490 22.81 25.38 15.71
C PRO A 490 21.96 26.60 15.32
N LEU A 491 20.72 26.64 15.80
CA LEU A 491 20.00 27.91 15.94
C LEU A 491 20.48 28.54 17.24
N HIS A 492 21.43 29.47 17.12
CA HIS A 492 21.73 30.45 18.15
C HIS A 492 20.48 31.29 18.38
N CYS A 493 19.90 31.20 19.59
CA CYS A 493 18.95 32.18 20.11
C CYS A 493 19.64 33.56 20.17
N PHE A 494 19.09 34.53 19.46
CA PHE A 494 19.15 35.93 19.86
C PHE A 494 18.10 36.13 20.95
N ASP A 495 18.55 36.53 22.14
CA ASP A 495 17.78 37.26 23.14
C ASP A 495 18.74 38.24 23.82
N GLN A 496 18.74 39.48 23.33
CA GLN A 496 18.89 40.73 24.09
C GLN A 496 18.33 41.88 23.26
#